data_AF-W4VGV1-F1
#
_entry.id   AF-W4VGV1-F1
#
_cell.length_a   1.000
_cell.length_b   1.000
_cell.length_c   1.000
_cell.angle_alpha   90.00
_cell.angle_beta   90.00
_cell.angle_gamma   90.00
#
_symmetry.space_group_name_H-M   'P 1'
#
loop_
_entity.id
_entity.type
_entity.pdbx_description
1 polymer ?
#
loop_
_entity_poly.entity_id
_entity_poly.type
_entity_poly.pdbx_seq_one_letter_code
_entity_poly.pdbx_strand_id
1 'polypeptide(L)'
;MINTFKNVTVSEQEVLIKKKHRILFFVATLIIFFYLFIPLILTALMKEIPDNFLFFAWVYVILLFIMTWGIGVWHYSFIKKYELIIEESVRQTDSGEGI
;
A
#
# COMPACT_ATOMS: atom_id res chain seq x y z
N MET A 1 21.72 5.99 -30.65
CA MET A 1 21.71 6.68 -29.34
C MET A 1 20.35 6.64 -28.64
N ILE A 2 19.23 6.49 -29.36
CA ILE A 2 17.86 6.38 -28.80
C ILE A 2 17.60 5.07 -28.03
N ASN A 3 18.23 3.95 -28.45
CA ASN A 3 18.03 2.64 -27.81
C ASN A 3 18.55 2.56 -26.36
N THR A 4 19.55 3.36 -25.99
CA THR A 4 20.11 3.35 -24.63
C THR A 4 19.17 4.02 -23.63
N PHE A 5 18.53 5.14 -24.01
CA PHE A 5 17.57 5.85 -23.15
C PHE A 5 16.28 5.05 -22.89
N LYS A 6 15.79 4.35 -23.91
CA LYS A 6 14.64 3.45 -23.78
C LYS A 6 14.94 2.25 -22.87
N ASN A 7 16.15 1.70 -22.93
CA ASN A 7 16.53 0.59 -22.06
C ASN A 7 16.72 1.02 -20.60
N VAL A 8 17.23 2.24 -20.34
CA VAL A 8 17.35 2.78 -18.98
C VAL A 8 15.99 2.95 -18.32
N THR A 9 15.03 3.57 -19.03
CA THR A 9 13.67 3.82 -18.54
C THR A 9 12.86 2.53 -18.32
N VAL A 10 12.99 1.53 -19.20
CA VAL A 10 12.35 0.22 -19.03
C VAL A 10 12.95 -0.53 -17.82
N SER A 11 14.26 -0.47 -17.62
CA SER A 11 14.90 -1.12 -16.46
C SER A 11 14.49 -0.50 -15.12
N GLU A 12 14.33 0.83 -15.07
CA GLU A 12 13.87 1.54 -13.86
C GLU A 12 12.41 1.22 -13.53
N GLN A 13 11.55 1.12 -14.55
CA GLN A 13 10.17 0.69 -14.37
C GLN A 13 10.06 -0.76 -13.87
N GLU A 14 10.85 -1.70 -14.40
CA GLU A 14 10.85 -3.09 -13.93
C GLU A 14 11.30 -3.22 -12.46
N VAL A 15 12.31 -2.45 -12.06
CA VAL A 15 12.78 -2.41 -10.67
C VAL A 15 11.71 -1.83 -9.73
N LEU A 16 11.01 -0.77 -10.17
CA LEU A 16 9.89 -0.18 -9.43
C LEU A 16 8.71 -1.16 -9.31
N ILE A 17 8.36 -1.89 -10.37
CA ILE A 17 7.28 -2.88 -10.38
C ILE A 17 7.59 -4.05 -9.44
N LYS A 18 8.82 -4.60 -9.48
CA LYS A 18 9.24 -5.68 -8.57
C LYS A 18 9.22 -5.24 -7.11
N LYS A 19 9.69 -4.02 -6.81
CA LYS A 19 9.68 -3.45 -5.46
C LYS A 19 8.25 -3.22 -4.95
N LYS A 20 7.33 -2.83 -5.84
CA LYS A 20 5.92 -2.57 -5.57
C LYS A 20 5.13 -3.86 -5.28
N HIS A 21 5.35 -4.93 -6.05
CA HIS A 21 4.76 -6.24 -5.74
C HIS A 21 5.19 -6.77 -4.39
N ARG A 22 6.47 -6.57 -4.03
CA ARG A 22 6.99 -6.97 -2.72
C ARG A 22 6.33 -6.21 -1.56
N ILE A 23 6.03 -4.92 -1.74
CA ILE A 23 5.30 -4.11 -0.74
C ILE A 23 3.84 -4.56 -0.61
N LEU A 24 3.14 -4.78 -1.72
CA LEU A 24 1.76 -5.29 -1.69
C LEU A 24 1.69 -6.66 -1.02
N PHE A 25 2.63 -7.54 -1.33
CA PHE A 25 2.71 -8.87 -0.71
C PHE A 25 2.99 -8.77 0.79
N PHE A 26 3.90 -7.86 1.19
CA PHE A 26 4.19 -7.60 2.60
C PHE A 26 2.96 -7.07 3.35
N VAL A 27 2.25 -6.09 2.77
CA VAL A 27 1.02 -5.54 3.36
C VAL A 27 -0.07 -6.62 3.48
N ALA A 28 -0.28 -7.42 2.43
CA ALA A 28 -1.26 -8.51 2.46
C ALA A 28 -0.90 -9.56 3.53
N THR A 29 0.38 -9.94 3.61
CA THR A 29 0.88 -10.86 4.64
C THR A 29 0.65 -10.29 6.03
N LEU A 30 0.91 -8.99 6.22
CA LEU A 30 0.73 -8.31 7.50
C LEU A 30 -0.75 -8.25 7.91
N ILE A 31 -1.67 -8.02 6.97
CA ILE A 31 -3.13 -8.07 7.23
C ILE A 31 -3.55 -9.47 7.67
N ILE A 32 -3.10 -10.51 6.96
CA ILE A 32 -3.42 -11.92 7.29
C ILE A 32 -2.87 -12.26 8.69
N PHE A 33 -1.62 -11.91 8.96
CA PHE A 33 -1.01 -12.09 10.28
C PHE A 33 -1.80 -11.36 11.36
N PHE A 34 -2.17 -10.11 11.11
CA PHE A 34 -2.94 -9.31 12.06
C PHE A 34 -4.29 -9.97 12.37
N TYR A 35 -5.01 -10.43 11.35
CA TYR A 35 -6.29 -11.11 11.53
C TYR A 35 -6.19 -12.46 12.26
N LEU A 36 -5.07 -13.17 12.17
CA LEU A 36 -4.88 -14.47 12.84
C LEU A 36 -4.32 -14.33 14.26
N PHE A 37 -3.29 -13.50 14.44
CA PHE A 37 -2.57 -13.42 15.71
C PHE A 37 -3.26 -12.54 16.73
N ILE A 38 -3.86 -11.43 16.31
CA ILE A 38 -4.49 -10.50 17.25
C ILE A 38 -5.64 -11.13 18.02
N PRO A 39 -6.64 -11.81 17.40
CA PRO A 39 -7.70 -12.46 18.17
C PRO A 39 -7.15 -13.56 19.09
N LEU A 40 -6.08 -14.25 18.71
CA LEU A 40 -5.44 -15.26 19.56
C LEU A 40 -4.84 -14.62 20.83
N ILE A 41 -4.09 -13.53 20.66
CA ILE A 41 -3.50 -12.75 21.76
C ILE A 41 -4.61 -12.13 22.63
N LEU A 42 -5.65 -11.60 22.01
CA LEU A 42 -6.78 -10.98 22.71
C LEU A 42 -7.53 -12.00 23.56
N THR A 43 -7.74 -13.21 23.04
CA THR A 43 -8.37 -14.32 23.78
C THR A 43 -7.52 -14.75 24.98
N ALA A 44 -6.19 -14.81 24.82
CA ALA A 44 -5.29 -15.12 25.93
C ALA A 44 -5.32 -14.04 27.03
N LEU A 45 -5.31 -12.76 26.64
CA LEU A 45 -5.40 -11.63 27.59
C LEU A 45 -6.76 -11.57 28.31
N MET A 46 -7.85 -11.85 27.61
CA MET A 46 -9.20 -11.86 28.20
C MET A 46 -9.37 -12.94 29.28
N LYS A 47 -8.64 -14.05 29.20
CA LYS A 47 -8.64 -15.07 30.26
C LYS A 47 -8.06 -14.55 31.58
N GLU A 48 -7.11 -13.63 31.54
CA GLU A 48 -6.43 -13.15 32.74
C GLU A 48 -7.06 -11.86 33.30
N ILE A 49 -7.63 -11.00 32.45
CA ILE A 49 -8.16 -9.70 32.88
C ILE A 49 -9.54 -9.44 32.24
N PRO A 50 -10.60 -10.10 32.74
CA PRO A 50 -11.94 -10.01 32.14
C PRO A 50 -12.55 -8.60 32.25
N ASP A 51 -12.23 -7.85 33.32
CA ASP A 51 -12.81 -6.51 33.56
C ASP A 51 -12.41 -5.47 32.50
N ASN A 52 -11.27 -5.68 31.83
CA ASN A 52 -10.76 -4.77 30.79
C ASN A 52 -11.13 -5.21 29.38
N PHE A 53 -11.95 -6.26 29.22
CA PHE A 53 -12.40 -6.79 27.93
C PHE A 53 -12.88 -5.69 26.99
N LEU A 54 -13.75 -4.80 27.50
CA LEU A 54 -14.40 -3.77 26.70
C LEU A 54 -13.38 -2.78 26.13
N PHE A 55 -12.40 -2.37 26.96
CA PHE A 55 -11.35 -1.45 26.55
C PHE A 55 -10.47 -2.08 25.45
N PHE A 56 -10.04 -3.32 25.63
CA PHE A 56 -9.23 -4.03 24.64
C PHE A 56 -9.97 -4.28 23.31
N ALA A 57 -11.27 -4.56 23.37
CA ALA A 57 -12.10 -4.68 22.17
C ALA A 57 -12.17 -3.35 21.40
N TRP A 58 -12.34 -2.22 22.09
CA TRP A 58 -12.32 -0.90 21.47
C TRP A 58 -10.97 -0.56 20.85
N VAL A 59 -9.86 -0.83 21.56
CA VAL A 59 -8.51 -0.66 21.03
C VAL A 59 -8.34 -1.47 19.75
N TYR A 60 -8.79 -2.72 19.73
CA TYR A 60 -8.73 -3.57 18.55
C TYR A 60 -9.51 -3.00 17.35
N VAL A 61 -10.76 -2.55 17.56
CA VAL A 61 -11.59 -1.94 16.52
C VAL A 61 -10.95 -0.67 15.96
N ILE A 62 -10.39 0.18 16.82
CA ILE A 62 -9.68 1.40 16.40
C ILE A 62 -8.44 1.03 15.57
N LEU A 63 -7.70 0.00 15.97
CA LEU A 63 -6.51 -0.45 15.24
C LEU A 63 -6.86 -0.98 13.85
N LEU A 64 -7.94 -1.76 13.75
CA LEU A 64 -8.50 -2.20 12.46
C LEU A 64 -8.86 -1.01 11.59
N PHE A 65 -9.55 -0.01 12.16
CA PHE A 65 -9.92 1.20 11.43
C PHE A 65 -8.69 1.94 10.89
N ILE A 66 -7.67 2.16 11.72
CA ILE A 66 -6.42 2.82 11.31
C ILE A 66 -5.71 2.03 10.21
N MET A 67 -5.64 0.70 10.32
CA MET A 67 -5.04 -0.15 9.28
C MET A 67 -5.80 -0.04 7.96
N THR A 68 -7.11 -0.24 7.97
CA THR A 68 -7.94 -0.19 6.76
C THR A 68 -7.91 1.20 6.13
N TRP A 69 -8.03 2.25 6.94
CA TRP A 69 -7.94 3.63 6.49
C TRP A 69 -6.56 3.96 5.92
N GLY A 70 -5.49 3.54 6.61
CA GLY A 70 -4.12 3.73 6.17
C GLY A 70 -3.84 3.09 4.81
N ILE A 71 -4.37 1.88 4.57
CA ILE A 71 -4.30 1.21 3.27
C ILE A 71 -5.06 2.02 2.21
N GLY A 72 -6.26 2.51 2.52
CA GLY A 72 -7.05 3.35 1.62
C GLY A 72 -6.33 4.65 1.23
N VAL A 73 -5.80 5.38 2.21
CA VAL A 73 -5.04 6.62 1.99
C VAL A 73 -3.75 6.36 1.20
N TRP A 74 -3.05 5.26 1.50
CA TRP A 74 -1.88 4.84 0.74
C TRP A 74 -2.25 4.59 -0.72
N HIS A 75 -3.32 3.82 -0.96
CA HIS A 75 -3.78 3.50 -2.30
C HIS A 75 -4.22 4.74 -3.08
N TYR A 76 -4.93 5.67 -2.44
CA TYR A 76 -5.33 6.94 -3.05
C TYR A 76 -4.12 7.81 -3.41
N SER A 77 -3.18 7.99 -2.47
CA SER A 77 -1.94 8.74 -2.73
C SER A 77 -1.12 8.12 -3.86
N PHE A 78 -1.22 6.80 -4.00
CA PHE A 78 -0.57 6.06 -5.05
C PHE A 78 -1.22 6.33 -6.41
N ILE A 79 -2.54 6.20 -6.54
CA ILE A 79 -3.27 6.52 -7.78
C ILE A 79 -2.96 7.94 -8.26
N LYS A 80 -3.00 8.91 -7.34
CA LYS A 80 -2.72 10.32 -7.66
C LYS A 80 -1.33 10.53 -8.27
N LYS A 81 -0.32 9.76 -7.83
CA LYS A 81 1.03 9.83 -8.44
C LYS A 81 1.07 9.26 -9.85
N TYR A 82 0.29 8.23 -10.14
CA TYR A 82 0.24 7.63 -11.48
C TYR A 82 -0.52 8.51 -12.46
N GLU A 83 -1.60 9.14 -12.00
CA GLU A 83 -2.40 10.07 -12.79
C GLU A 83 -1.55 11.25 -13.28
N LEU A 84 -0.73 11.84 -12.40
CA LEU A 84 0.22 12.90 -12.76
C LEU A 84 1.25 12.47 -13.80
N ILE A 85 1.79 11.24 -13.69
CA ILE A 85 2.77 10.72 -14.67
C ILE A 85 2.12 10.51 -16.04
N ILE A 86 0.88 10.01 -16.06
CA ILE A 86 0.14 9.82 -17.32
C ILE A 86 -0.18 11.17 -17.95
N GLU A 87 -0.67 12.14 -17.17
CA GLU A 87 -1.00 13.48 -17.67
C GLU A 87 0.22 14.19 -18.28
N GLU A 88 1.39 14.08 -17.64
CA GLU A 88 2.63 14.65 -18.16
C GLU A 88 3.09 13.98 -19.47
N SER A 89 2.93 12.66 -19.57
CA SER A 89 3.26 11.91 -20.80
C SER A 89 2.33 12.24 -21.98
N VAL A 90 1.04 12.46 -21.73
CA VAL A 90 0.07 12.89 -22.75
C VAL A 90 0.43 14.29 -23.25
N ARG A 91 0.74 15.21 -22.32
CA ARG A 91 1.08 16.59 -22.66
C ARG A 91 2.38 16.73 -23.45
N GLN A 92 3.38 15.89 -23.20
CA GLN A 92 4.61 15.84 -24.01
C GLN A 92 4.38 15.30 -25.42
N THR A 93 3.44 14.36 -25.60
CA THR A 93 3.11 13.80 -26.91
C THR A 93 2.39 14.83 -27.78
N ASP A 94 1.44 15.56 -27.20
CA ASP A 94 0.70 16.64 -27.88
C ASP A 94 1.59 17.85 -28.24
N SER A 95 2.64 18.10 -27.44
CA SER A 95 3.62 19.17 -27.70
C SER A 95 4.71 18.78 -28.71
N GLY A 96 4.86 17.49 -29.02
CA GLY A 96 5.92 16.94 -29.87
C GLY A 96 5.53 16.69 -31.33
N GLU A 97 4.23 16.61 -31.64
CA GLU A 97 3.70 16.41 -33.01
C GLU A 97 3.45 17.74 -33.77
N GLY A 98 3.86 18.88 -33.21
CA GLY A 98 3.64 20.22 -33.77
C GLY A 98 4.80 20.84 -34.55
N ILE A 99 5.78 20.06 -35.03
CA ILE A 99 6.87 20.54 -35.91
C ILE A 99 6.97 19.68 -37.16
#